data_AF-A0A9P5CPZ4-F1
#
_entry.id   AF-A0A9P5CPZ4-F1
#
_cell.length_a   1.000
_cell.length_b   1.000
_cell.length_c   1.000
_cell.angle_alpha   90.00
_cell.angle_beta   90.00
_cell.angle_gamma   90.00
#
_symmetry.space_group_name_H-M   'P 1'
#
loop_
_entity.id
_entity.type
_entity.pdbx_description
1 polymer ?
#
loop_
_entity_poly.entity_id
_entity_poly.type
_entity_poly.pdbx_seq_one_letter_code
_entity_poly.pdbx_strand_id
1 'polypeptide(L)'
;FSPLSALFYRPRLYGTECQGVKQMVGTHGWLERTTTTTAATTTPSQHKKRGFLNNLMKIAKDVTTSARDITSSASRRPRERGQRPSRLTVSLDPREQSLLYCELEFLITTALDGYINSQFSSGRLDADKYKKVVDGWQQRGRPKVVGFRYDLETQLDLVLLHSEDFRFYGKRAGLLAAVNGVLDMMRVDARALRIRTFCQPDTVIAKQLLDAQSLFNLIGCCEQQQIQLAEVIQFFKVILE
;
A
#
# COMPACT_ATOMS: atom_id res chain seq x y z
N PHE A 1 -9.93 4.27 16.82
CA PHE A 1 -8.75 5.12 17.07
C PHE A 1 -8.01 5.26 15.75
N SER A 2 -8.10 6.44 15.12
CA SER A 2 -7.36 6.74 13.88
C SER A 2 -5.94 7.17 14.25
N PRO A 3 -4.87 6.70 13.56
CA PRO A 3 -3.53 7.21 13.76
C PRO A 3 -3.39 8.68 13.33
N LEU A 4 -4.35 9.21 12.55
CA LEU A 4 -4.40 10.62 12.17
C LEU A 4 -4.97 11.52 13.28
N SER A 5 -5.67 10.97 14.28
CA SER A 5 -6.21 11.78 15.39
C SER A 5 -5.13 12.55 16.16
N ALA A 6 -3.93 11.99 16.25
CA ALA A 6 -2.75 12.63 16.83
C ALA A 6 -2.16 13.76 15.96
N LEU A 7 -2.54 13.84 14.68
CA LEU A 7 -2.20 14.95 13.78
C LEU A 7 -3.28 16.04 13.82
N PHE A 8 -4.55 15.67 14.01
CA PHE A 8 -5.66 16.61 14.18
C PHE A 8 -5.61 17.38 15.49
N TYR A 9 -5.17 16.73 16.57
CA TYR A 9 -4.89 17.36 17.86
C TYR A 9 -3.42 17.23 18.12
N ARG A 10 -2.67 18.33 18.07
CA ARG A 10 -1.28 18.41 18.53
C ARG A 10 -1.31 18.82 20.01
N PRO A 11 -1.29 17.91 21.00
CA PRO A 11 -1.27 18.31 22.39
C PRO A 11 0.17 18.73 22.71
N ARG A 12 0.35 19.81 23.47
CA ARG A 12 1.61 20.00 24.20
C ARG A 12 1.76 18.79 25.12
N LEU A 13 2.76 17.95 24.87
CA LEU A 13 3.04 16.75 25.65
C LEU A 13 3.34 17.15 27.10
N TYR A 14 2.37 16.92 28.00
CA TYR A 14 2.70 16.67 29.41
C TYR A 14 2.80 15.16 29.58
N GLY A 15 3.94 14.74 30.14
CA GLY A 15 4.30 13.34 30.30
C GLY A 15 3.28 12.60 31.15
N THR A 16 2.74 11.53 30.59
CA THR A 16 2.09 10.47 31.34
C THR A 16 3.06 9.30 31.42
N GLU A 17 3.48 8.97 32.64
CA GLU A 17 4.25 7.77 32.94
C GLU A 17 3.44 6.53 32.52
N CYS A 18 4.01 5.73 31.62
CA CYS A 18 3.48 4.40 31.33
C CYS A 18 3.86 3.44 32.46
N GLN A 19 2.98 3.28 33.45
CA GLN A 19 3.06 2.12 34.35
C GLN A 19 2.64 0.85 33.60
N GLY A 20 3.64 0.04 33.25
CA GLY A 20 3.45 -1.27 32.63
C GLY A 20 4.58 -1.69 31.70
N VAL A 21 5.84 -1.57 32.14
CA VAL A 21 6.99 -2.02 31.32
C VAL A 21 7.17 -3.52 31.48
N LYS A 22 6.55 -4.31 30.61
CA LYS A 22 7.01 -5.70 30.41
C LYS A 22 8.31 -5.64 29.61
N GLN A 23 9.38 -6.18 30.17
CA GLN A 23 10.68 -6.22 29.49
C GLN A 23 10.60 -7.20 28.30
N MET A 24 10.43 -6.65 27.11
CA MET A 24 10.24 -7.42 25.88
C MET A 24 11.53 -8.10 25.40
N VAL A 25 12.68 -7.48 25.69
CA VAL A 25 14.01 -7.89 25.21
C VAL A 25 15.03 -7.73 26.34
N GLY A 26 15.89 -8.74 26.53
CA GLY A 26 16.89 -8.82 27.60
C GLY A 26 17.02 -10.26 28.12
N THR A 27 17.94 -10.50 29.05
CA THR A 27 18.03 -11.77 29.79
C THR A 27 16.70 -12.00 30.51
N HIS A 28 15.93 -13.00 30.07
CA HIS A 28 14.55 -13.32 30.48
C HIS A 28 13.43 -12.48 29.86
N GLY A 29 13.70 -11.81 28.73
CA GLY A 29 12.65 -11.15 27.94
C GLY A 29 11.72 -12.15 27.26
N TRP A 30 10.44 -11.79 27.10
CA TRP A 30 9.42 -12.66 26.50
C TRP A 30 9.73 -13.09 25.06
N LEU A 31 10.60 -12.36 24.36
CA LEU A 31 11.04 -12.63 23.00
C LEU A 31 12.42 -13.33 22.91
N GLU A 32 12.95 -13.85 24.02
CA GLU A 32 14.23 -14.57 24.01
C GLU A 32 14.12 -15.87 23.18
N ARG A 33 15.02 -16.06 22.19
CA ARG A 33 15.10 -17.31 21.42
C ARG A 33 15.61 -18.44 22.32
N THR A 34 14.78 -19.45 22.57
CA THR A 34 15.15 -20.69 23.27
C THR A 34 15.89 -21.70 22.39
N THR A 35 16.63 -21.26 21.36
CA THR A 35 17.51 -22.15 20.59
C THR A 35 18.94 -21.98 21.08
N THR A 36 19.23 -22.51 22.26
CA THR A 36 20.61 -22.72 22.71
C THR A 36 20.79 -24.21 22.99
N THR A 37 21.29 -24.96 22.02
CA THR A 37 21.96 -26.22 22.29
C THR A 37 23.31 -26.23 21.56
N THR A 38 24.33 -26.04 22.39
CA THR A 38 25.72 -26.53 22.30
C THR A 38 26.63 -26.05 21.17
N ALA A 39 27.59 -25.25 21.60
CA ALA A 39 28.87 -25.04 20.93
C ALA A 39 29.65 -26.36 20.80
N ALA A 40 30.23 -26.58 19.62
CA ALA A 40 31.47 -27.32 19.47
C ALA A 40 32.39 -26.55 18.53
N THR A 41 33.53 -26.18 19.08
CA THR A 41 34.65 -25.43 18.53
C THR A 41 35.32 -26.20 17.39
N THR A 42 35.64 -25.53 16.28
CA THR A 42 36.88 -25.75 15.51
C THR A 42 37.14 -24.52 14.62
N THR A 43 38.25 -23.83 14.87
CA THR A 43 38.94 -22.87 13.98
C THR A 43 39.47 -23.61 12.73
N PRO A 44 39.85 -22.97 11.59
CA PRO A 44 40.60 -21.72 11.53
C PRO A 44 40.41 -20.78 10.30
N SER A 45 41.16 -19.68 10.39
CA SER A 45 41.84 -18.98 9.30
C SER A 45 41.20 -17.71 8.69
N GLN A 46 42.13 -16.75 8.58
CA GLN A 46 42.08 -15.45 7.95
C GLN A 46 41.46 -15.49 6.55
N HIS A 47 40.78 -14.43 6.13
CA HIS A 47 41.09 -13.69 4.90
C HIS A 47 40.17 -12.46 4.78
N LYS A 48 40.79 -11.28 4.82
CA LYS A 48 40.17 -9.98 4.55
C LYS A 48 39.56 -9.98 3.13
N LYS A 49 38.23 -9.92 3.03
CA LYS A 49 37.54 -9.71 1.73
C LYS A 49 37.56 -8.23 1.35
N ARG A 50 38.62 -7.84 0.66
CA ARG A 50 38.71 -6.67 -0.20
C ARG A 50 38.22 -7.10 -1.59
N GLY A 51 37.23 -6.41 -2.18
CA GLY A 51 36.97 -6.49 -3.62
C GLY A 51 35.57 -6.93 -4.07
N PHE A 52 34.54 -6.14 -3.74
CA PHE A 52 33.27 -6.14 -4.51
C PHE A 52 33.08 -4.86 -5.34
N LEU A 53 34.02 -3.90 -5.26
CA LEU A 53 33.90 -2.59 -5.90
C LEU A 53 34.50 -2.50 -7.32
N ASN A 54 35.26 -3.52 -7.76
CA ASN A 54 35.94 -3.46 -9.06
C ASN A 54 35.09 -3.96 -10.24
N ASN A 55 34.03 -4.75 -9.99
CA ASN A 55 33.13 -5.21 -11.06
C ASN A 55 32.02 -4.20 -11.41
N LEU A 56 31.61 -3.33 -10.47
CA LEU A 56 30.64 -2.26 -10.74
C LEU A 56 31.24 -1.13 -11.60
N MET A 57 32.54 -0.85 -11.44
CA MET A 57 33.22 0.21 -12.19
C MET A 57 33.42 -0.14 -13.68
N LYS A 58 33.38 -1.43 -14.05
CA LYS A 58 33.49 -1.90 -15.44
C LYS A 58 32.13 -1.86 -16.16
N ILE A 59 31.05 -2.19 -15.46
CA ILE A 59 29.67 -2.15 -16.00
C ILE A 59 29.20 -0.71 -16.25
N ALA A 60 29.62 0.25 -15.42
CA ALA A 60 29.29 1.67 -15.63
C ALA A 60 30.02 2.32 -16.83
N LYS A 61 31.17 1.76 -17.26
CA LYS A 61 31.94 2.25 -18.41
C LYS A 61 31.41 1.72 -19.76
N ASP A 62 30.88 0.50 -19.79
CA ASP A 62 30.38 -0.13 -21.03
C ASP A 62 28.95 0.31 -21.40
N VAL A 63 28.13 0.75 -20.45
CA VAL A 63 26.80 1.34 -20.75
C VAL A 63 26.91 2.78 -21.27
N THR A 64 27.95 3.51 -20.89
CA THR A 64 28.16 4.91 -21.31
C THR A 64 28.71 5.02 -22.75
N THR A 65 29.26 3.93 -23.30
CA THR A 65 29.78 3.89 -24.68
C THR A 65 28.75 3.37 -25.69
N SER A 66 27.93 2.37 -25.35
CA SER A 66 26.91 1.82 -26.28
C SER A 66 25.67 2.70 -26.48
N ALA A 67 25.43 3.70 -25.64
CA ALA A 67 24.30 4.64 -25.80
C ALA A 67 24.62 5.85 -26.70
N ARG A 68 25.89 6.06 -27.08
CA ARG A 68 26.32 7.21 -27.90
C ARG A 68 26.20 6.98 -29.41
N ASP A 69 26.04 5.73 -29.87
CA ASP A 69 26.09 5.40 -31.30
C ASP A 69 24.70 5.14 -31.96
N ILE A 70 23.58 5.29 -31.23
CA ILE A 70 22.22 5.05 -31.79
C ILE A 70 21.41 6.35 -32.01
N THR A 71 21.95 7.53 -31.68
CA THR A 71 21.23 8.82 -31.86
C THR A 71 22.00 9.87 -32.66
N SER A 72 22.64 9.45 -33.76
CA SER A 72 23.33 10.36 -34.70
C SER A 72 22.65 10.42 -36.08
N SER A 73 21.31 10.55 -36.13
CA SER A 73 20.64 10.93 -37.39
C SER A 73 19.22 11.47 -37.18
N ALA A 74 19.10 12.66 -36.57
CA ALA A 74 17.91 13.51 -36.72
C ALA A 74 18.23 14.97 -36.36
N SER A 75 18.83 15.69 -37.29
CA SER A 75 18.92 17.15 -37.25
C SER A 75 17.51 17.76 -37.27
N ARG A 76 17.00 18.20 -36.11
CA ARG A 76 15.92 19.21 -35.99
C ARG A 76 16.22 20.16 -34.83
N ARG A 77 16.58 21.39 -35.23
CA ARG A 77 16.76 22.67 -34.51
C ARG A 77 16.43 22.71 -33.00
N PRO A 78 17.32 23.26 -32.14
CA PRO A 78 17.03 23.45 -30.73
C PRO A 78 16.07 24.63 -30.56
N ARG A 79 14.84 24.36 -30.15
CA ARG A 79 13.96 25.40 -29.59
C ARG A 79 14.34 25.54 -28.12
N GLU A 80 15.16 26.53 -27.81
CA GLU A 80 15.35 27.02 -26.44
C GLU A 80 14.01 27.54 -25.90
N ARG A 81 13.21 26.64 -25.35
CA ARG A 81 12.32 26.95 -24.24
C ARG A 81 12.86 26.15 -23.08
N GLY A 82 13.46 26.85 -22.12
CA GLY A 82 13.71 26.31 -20.79
C GLY A 82 12.39 25.92 -20.13
N GLN A 83 11.81 24.79 -20.53
CA GLN A 83 10.84 24.09 -19.74
C GLN A 83 11.62 23.47 -18.60
N ARG A 84 11.73 24.21 -17.48
CA ARG A 84 12.03 23.58 -16.21
C ARG A 84 11.08 22.38 -16.10
N PRO A 85 11.56 21.15 -15.85
CA PRO A 85 10.66 20.05 -15.58
C PRO A 85 9.76 20.50 -14.45
N SER A 86 8.44 20.51 -14.67
CA SER A 86 7.48 20.85 -13.63
C SER A 86 7.70 19.86 -12.50
N ARG A 87 8.38 20.29 -11.44
CA ARG A 87 8.57 19.47 -10.25
C ARG A 87 7.18 19.24 -9.67
N LEU A 88 6.75 17.99 -9.64
CA LEU A 88 5.52 17.62 -8.97
C LEU A 88 5.67 17.97 -7.49
N THR A 89 4.65 18.61 -6.91
CA THR A 89 4.68 19.02 -5.51
C THR A 89 4.53 17.81 -4.59
N VAL A 90 5.24 17.85 -3.48
CA VAL A 90 5.18 16.87 -2.39
C VAL A 90 5.05 17.68 -1.12
N SER A 91 3.83 17.82 -0.62
CA SER A 91 3.51 18.65 0.55
C SER A 91 3.62 17.86 1.86
N LEU A 92 3.32 16.56 1.81
CA LEU A 92 3.40 15.66 2.96
C LEU A 92 4.81 15.06 3.12
N ASP A 93 5.32 15.07 4.34
CA ASP A 93 6.56 14.37 4.68
C ASP A 93 6.39 12.83 4.62
N PRO A 94 7.49 12.05 4.56
CA PRO A 94 7.39 10.59 4.44
C PRO A 94 6.59 9.92 5.56
N ARG A 95 6.64 10.48 6.79
CA ARG A 95 5.93 9.94 7.95
C ARG A 95 4.44 10.25 7.85
N GLU A 96 4.06 11.45 7.44
CA GLU A 96 2.67 11.85 7.24
C GLU A 96 2.02 11.03 6.12
N GLN A 97 2.70 10.84 4.98
CA GLN A 97 2.20 9.97 3.91
C GLN A 97 2.04 8.52 4.38
N SER A 98 2.99 8.00 5.15
CA SER A 98 2.90 6.65 5.72
C SER A 98 1.66 6.50 6.59
N LEU A 99 1.37 7.47 7.47
CA LEU A 99 0.20 7.45 8.34
C LEU A 99 -1.11 7.58 7.54
N LEU A 100 -1.15 8.46 6.54
CA LEU A 100 -2.28 8.61 5.64
C LEU A 100 -2.58 7.29 4.93
N TYR A 101 -1.58 6.64 4.35
CA TYR A 101 -1.77 5.36 3.64
C TYR A 101 -2.08 4.19 4.57
N CYS A 102 -1.54 4.17 5.79
CA CYS A 102 -1.96 3.21 6.81
C CYS A 102 -3.45 3.34 7.10
N GLU A 103 -3.93 4.56 7.33
CA GLU A 103 -5.35 4.79 7.63
C GLU A 103 -6.24 4.49 6.41
N LEU A 104 -5.85 4.97 5.23
CA LEU A 104 -6.60 4.74 4.00
C LEU A 104 -6.71 3.24 3.68
N GLU A 105 -5.61 2.49 3.75
CA GLU A 105 -5.66 1.03 3.54
C GLU A 105 -6.57 0.35 4.58
N PHE A 106 -6.51 0.76 5.84
CA PHE A 106 -7.36 0.20 6.89
C PHE A 106 -8.86 0.46 6.65
N LEU A 107 -9.23 1.68 6.26
CA LEU A 107 -10.61 2.04 5.95
C LEU A 107 -11.13 1.23 4.76
N ILE A 108 -10.35 1.14 3.67
CA ILE A 108 -10.77 0.43 2.46
C ILE A 108 -10.91 -1.07 2.72
N THR A 109 -9.92 -1.69 3.38
CA THR A 109 -9.97 -3.13 3.68
C THR A 109 -11.11 -3.48 4.63
N THR A 110 -11.43 -2.60 5.57
CA THR A 110 -12.59 -2.77 6.48
C THR A 110 -13.90 -2.63 5.73
N ALA A 111 -13.99 -1.68 4.79
CA ALA A 111 -15.18 -1.52 3.94
C ALA A 111 -15.41 -2.74 3.04
N LEU A 112 -14.36 -3.25 2.40
CA LEU A 112 -14.44 -4.44 1.56
C LEU A 112 -14.78 -5.71 2.36
N ASP A 113 -14.19 -5.91 3.54
CA ASP A 113 -14.54 -7.04 4.43
C ASP A 113 -16.04 -7.03 4.76
N GLY A 114 -16.58 -5.87 5.19
CA GLY A 114 -18.00 -5.72 5.47
C GLY A 114 -18.89 -5.93 4.24
N TYR A 115 -18.47 -5.37 3.10
CA TYR A 115 -19.19 -5.54 1.84
C TYR A 115 -19.23 -7.01 1.39
N ILE A 116 -18.10 -7.70 1.33
CA ILE A 116 -18.01 -9.12 0.93
C ILE A 116 -18.85 -9.97 1.88
N ASN A 117 -18.78 -9.71 3.19
CA ASN A 117 -19.60 -10.41 4.17
C ASN A 117 -21.11 -10.20 3.91
N SER A 118 -21.54 -8.99 3.55
CA SER A 118 -22.94 -8.72 3.19
C SER A 118 -23.39 -9.47 1.92
N GLN A 119 -22.50 -9.59 0.92
CA GLN A 119 -22.78 -10.34 -0.30
C GLN A 119 -22.86 -11.84 -0.01
N PHE A 120 -21.96 -12.36 0.84
CA PHE A 120 -21.99 -13.73 1.34
C PHE A 120 -23.28 -14.05 2.10
N SER A 121 -23.67 -13.21 3.06
CA SER A 121 -24.93 -13.39 3.82
C SER A 121 -26.17 -13.32 2.92
N SER A 122 -26.06 -12.69 1.75
CA SER A 122 -27.12 -12.64 0.75
C SER A 122 -27.08 -13.79 -0.27
N GLY A 123 -26.18 -14.76 -0.11
CA GLY A 123 -26.04 -15.91 -1.03
C GLY A 123 -25.44 -15.58 -2.40
N ARG A 124 -24.76 -14.43 -2.56
CA ARG A 124 -24.19 -13.98 -3.84
C ARG A 124 -22.71 -14.34 -4.02
N LEU A 125 -22.12 -15.06 -3.06
CA LEU A 125 -20.73 -15.49 -3.12
C LEU A 125 -20.66 -16.94 -3.59
N ASP A 126 -20.06 -17.14 -4.77
CA ASP A 126 -19.88 -18.45 -5.38
C ASP A 126 -18.73 -19.20 -4.69
N ALA A 127 -19.01 -20.42 -4.24
CA ALA A 127 -18.08 -21.20 -3.44
C ALA A 127 -16.83 -21.63 -4.25
N ASP A 128 -16.97 -21.91 -5.54
CA ASP A 128 -15.88 -22.37 -6.40
C ASP A 128 -14.96 -21.20 -6.75
N LYS A 129 -15.52 -20.03 -7.07
CA LYS A 129 -14.77 -18.78 -7.26
C LYS A 129 -14.05 -18.39 -5.98
N TYR A 130 -14.71 -18.47 -4.82
CA TYR A 130 -14.08 -18.18 -3.53
C TYR A 130 -12.95 -19.16 -3.21
N LYS A 131 -13.14 -20.46 -3.47
CA LYS A 131 -12.11 -21.48 -3.27
C LYS A 131 -10.82 -21.18 -4.04
N LYS A 132 -10.91 -20.66 -5.27
CA LYS A 132 -9.73 -20.22 -6.04
C LYS A 132 -8.92 -19.14 -5.31
N VAL A 133 -9.61 -18.18 -4.67
CA VAL A 133 -8.96 -17.11 -3.90
C VAL A 133 -8.27 -17.71 -2.66
N VAL A 134 -8.96 -18.60 -1.94
CA VAL A 134 -8.40 -19.29 -0.75
C VAL A 134 -7.17 -20.12 -1.11
N ASP A 135 -7.26 -20.92 -2.16
CA ASP A 135 -6.17 -21.79 -2.61
C ASP A 135 -4.97 -20.94 -3.07
N GLY A 136 -5.21 -19.86 -3.83
CA GLY A 136 -4.16 -18.92 -4.23
C GLY A 136 -3.51 -18.19 -3.05
N TRP A 137 -4.28 -17.87 -2.01
CA TRP A 137 -3.76 -17.28 -0.77
C TRP A 137 -2.84 -18.26 -0.03
N GLN A 138 -3.25 -19.52 0.12
CA GLN A 138 -2.48 -20.56 0.79
C GLN A 138 -1.23 -20.95 0.01
N GLN A 139 -1.29 -21.03 -1.32
CA GLN A 139 -0.14 -21.30 -2.18
C GLN A 139 0.97 -20.26 -2.05
N ARG A 140 0.62 -19.02 -1.67
CA ARG A 140 1.58 -17.94 -1.34
C ARG A 140 2.18 -18.08 0.08
N GLY A 141 1.87 -19.16 0.80
CA GLY A 141 2.33 -19.40 2.17
C GLY A 141 1.69 -18.48 3.22
N ARG A 142 0.53 -17.90 2.93
CA ARG A 142 -0.12 -16.91 3.79
C ARG A 142 -1.06 -17.57 4.80
N PRO A 143 -1.14 -17.07 6.04
CA PRO A 143 -1.97 -17.66 7.09
C PRO A 143 -3.47 -17.47 6.79
N LYS A 144 -4.31 -18.35 7.34
CA LYS A 144 -5.76 -18.22 7.23
C LYS A 144 -6.23 -16.86 7.78
N VAL A 145 -7.11 -16.19 7.04
CA VAL A 145 -7.67 -14.90 7.43
C VAL A 145 -8.90 -15.07 8.33
N VAL A 146 -9.20 -14.04 9.12
CA VAL A 146 -10.45 -13.93 9.87
C VAL A 146 -11.48 -13.25 8.98
N GLY A 147 -12.66 -13.84 8.82
CA GLY A 147 -13.68 -13.33 7.89
C GLY A 147 -13.16 -13.27 6.45
N PHE A 148 -13.30 -12.12 5.80
CA PHE A 148 -12.78 -11.86 4.45
C PHE A 148 -11.59 -10.86 4.49
N ARG A 149 -10.87 -10.78 5.61
CA ARG A 149 -9.72 -9.85 5.80
C ARG A 149 -8.44 -10.30 5.13
N TYR A 150 -8.50 -10.46 3.81
CA TYR A 150 -7.31 -10.56 2.96
C TYR A 150 -6.62 -9.19 2.81
N ASP A 151 -5.43 -9.17 2.19
CA ASP A 151 -4.85 -7.90 1.77
C ASP A 151 -5.74 -7.20 0.72
N LEU A 152 -5.57 -5.89 0.61
CA LEU A 152 -6.44 -5.03 -0.21
C LEU A 152 -6.54 -5.52 -1.67
N GLU A 153 -5.41 -5.89 -2.28
CA GLU A 153 -5.38 -6.39 -3.65
C GLU A 153 -6.19 -7.69 -3.79
N THR A 154 -6.02 -8.61 -2.84
CA THR A 154 -6.75 -9.89 -2.83
C THR A 154 -8.26 -9.70 -2.60
N GLN A 155 -8.66 -8.77 -1.74
CA GLN A 155 -10.08 -8.44 -1.54
C GLN A 155 -10.71 -7.86 -2.82
N LEU A 156 -9.99 -6.98 -3.52
CA LEU A 156 -10.44 -6.42 -4.80
C LEU A 156 -10.54 -7.49 -5.89
N ASP A 157 -9.56 -8.40 -5.98
CA ASP A 157 -9.60 -9.51 -6.92
C ASP A 157 -10.79 -10.46 -6.63
N LEU A 158 -11.12 -10.70 -5.36
CA LEU A 158 -12.31 -11.47 -4.98
C LEU A 158 -13.60 -10.80 -5.46
N VAL A 159 -13.73 -9.48 -5.24
CA VAL A 159 -14.90 -8.70 -5.69
C VAL A 159 -14.99 -8.69 -7.22
N LEU A 160 -13.86 -8.51 -7.91
CA LEU A 160 -13.80 -8.51 -9.37
C LEU A 160 -14.20 -9.86 -9.96
N LEU A 161 -13.75 -10.96 -9.35
CA LEU A 161 -14.10 -12.33 -9.75
C LEU A 161 -15.62 -12.60 -9.65
N HIS A 162 -16.31 -11.90 -8.74
CA HIS A 162 -17.75 -11.97 -8.54
C HIS A 162 -18.50 -10.76 -9.09
N SER A 163 -17.91 -10.00 -10.02
CA SER A 163 -18.51 -8.76 -10.54
C SER A 163 -19.87 -8.95 -11.22
N GLU A 164 -20.18 -10.16 -11.70
CA GLU A 164 -21.48 -10.53 -12.24
C GLU A 164 -22.48 -11.02 -11.18
N ASP A 165 -21.99 -11.53 -10.04
CA ASP A 165 -22.81 -12.11 -8.97
C ASP A 165 -23.15 -11.09 -7.89
N PHE A 166 -22.21 -10.17 -7.60
CA PHE A 166 -22.31 -9.20 -6.52
C PHE A 166 -23.21 -8.03 -6.90
N ARG A 167 -23.91 -7.50 -5.89
CA ARG A 167 -24.73 -6.31 -6.03
C ARG A 167 -23.89 -5.07 -5.75
N PHE A 168 -23.77 -4.20 -6.75
CA PHE A 168 -23.12 -2.90 -6.65
C PHE A 168 -24.15 -1.76 -6.53
N TYR A 169 -23.68 -0.59 -6.11
CA TYR A 169 -24.48 0.58 -5.77
C TYR A 169 -23.99 1.85 -6.51
N GLY A 170 -24.86 2.85 -6.57
CA GLY A 170 -24.59 4.12 -7.24
C GLY A 170 -25.00 4.17 -8.71
N LYS A 171 -24.83 5.34 -9.32
CA LYS A 171 -25.40 5.69 -10.63
C LYS A 171 -24.93 4.78 -11.79
N ARG A 172 -23.75 4.19 -11.68
CA ARG A 172 -23.12 3.37 -12.74
C ARG A 172 -23.04 1.88 -12.40
N ALA A 173 -23.70 1.44 -11.32
CA ALA A 173 -23.66 0.04 -10.86
C ALA A 173 -24.23 -0.96 -11.86
N GLY A 174 -25.17 -0.55 -12.71
CA GLY A 174 -25.73 -1.40 -13.77
C GLY A 174 -24.81 -1.61 -14.98
N LEU A 175 -23.68 -0.90 -15.05
CA LEU A 175 -22.73 -1.01 -16.16
C LEU A 175 -21.47 -1.74 -15.69
N LEU A 176 -21.40 -3.04 -15.97
CA LEU A 176 -20.28 -3.91 -15.54
C LEU A 176 -18.90 -3.35 -15.93
N ALA A 177 -18.77 -2.75 -17.12
CA ALA A 177 -17.53 -2.11 -17.56
C ALA A 177 -17.10 -0.95 -16.64
N ALA A 178 -18.05 -0.17 -16.11
CA ALA A 178 -17.76 0.91 -15.16
C ALA A 178 -17.40 0.37 -13.78
N VAL A 179 -18.08 -0.69 -13.32
CA VAL A 179 -17.76 -1.40 -12.08
C VAL A 179 -16.32 -1.91 -12.13
N ASN A 180 -15.98 -2.67 -13.18
CA ASN A 180 -14.65 -3.24 -13.36
C ASN A 180 -13.59 -2.15 -13.49
N GLY A 181 -13.90 -1.03 -14.17
CA GLY A 181 -13.00 0.12 -14.23
C GLY A 181 -12.63 0.69 -12.86
N VAL A 182 -13.60 0.85 -11.95
CA VAL A 182 -13.33 1.32 -10.58
C VAL A 182 -12.52 0.30 -9.78
N LEU A 183 -12.86 -0.99 -9.87
CA LEU A 183 -12.12 -2.05 -9.20
C LEU A 183 -10.67 -2.15 -9.70
N ASP A 184 -10.45 -2.02 -11.02
CA ASP A 184 -9.13 -2.04 -11.63
C ASP A 184 -8.27 -0.85 -11.23
N MET A 185 -8.84 0.36 -11.21
CA MET A 185 -8.15 1.55 -10.73
C MET A 185 -7.74 1.41 -9.26
N MET A 186 -8.66 0.95 -8.42
CA MET A 186 -8.37 0.72 -7.00
C MET A 186 -7.32 -0.36 -6.79
N ARG A 187 -7.27 -1.38 -7.65
CA ARG A 187 -6.25 -2.43 -7.60
C ARG A 187 -4.86 -1.91 -7.95
N VAL A 188 -4.76 -0.98 -8.91
CA VAL A 188 -3.50 -0.26 -9.19
C VAL A 188 -3.08 0.56 -7.96
N ASP A 189 -4.03 1.25 -7.34
CA ASP A 189 -3.76 2.06 -6.15
C ASP A 189 -3.34 1.19 -4.97
N ALA A 190 -3.95 0.02 -4.76
CA ALA A 190 -3.59 -0.93 -3.70
C ALA A 190 -2.10 -1.30 -3.73
N ARG A 191 -1.52 -1.49 -4.93
CA ARG A 191 -0.09 -1.76 -5.09
C ARG A 191 0.78 -0.57 -4.71
N ALA A 192 0.33 0.64 -5.02
CA ALA A 192 1.03 1.87 -4.65
C ALA A 192 0.96 2.13 -3.13
N LEU A 193 -0.22 1.97 -2.53
CA LEU A 193 -0.47 2.15 -1.08
C LEU A 193 0.40 1.22 -0.21
N ARG A 194 0.75 0.05 -0.73
CA ARG A 194 1.60 -0.93 -0.02
C ARG A 194 3.02 -0.41 0.21
N ILE A 195 3.52 0.52 -0.60
CA ILE A 195 4.88 1.05 -0.44
C ILE A 195 4.83 2.37 0.32
N ARG A 196 5.33 2.36 1.55
CA ARG A 196 5.27 3.49 2.49
C ARG A 196 6.61 4.21 2.70
N THR A 197 7.65 3.76 2.00
CA THR A 197 9.02 4.21 2.25
C THR A 197 9.44 5.40 1.39
N PHE A 198 8.62 5.82 0.42
CA PHE A 198 8.90 6.97 -0.44
C PHE A 198 7.66 7.85 -0.60
N CYS A 199 7.89 9.15 -0.77
CA CYS A 199 6.81 10.11 -0.99
C CYS A 199 6.29 10.05 -2.43
N GLN A 200 4.96 10.09 -2.56
CA GLN A 200 4.27 10.31 -3.80
C GLN A 200 3.97 11.81 -3.99
N PRO A 201 3.86 12.29 -5.24
CA PRO A 201 3.31 13.60 -5.55
C PRO A 201 1.90 13.80 -5.00
N ASP A 202 1.57 15.04 -4.65
CA ASP A 202 0.24 15.41 -4.14
C ASP A 202 -0.88 15.01 -5.12
N THR A 203 -0.62 15.12 -6.43
CA THR A 203 -1.57 14.73 -7.48
C THR A 203 -1.87 13.23 -7.49
N VAL A 204 -0.90 12.39 -7.12
CA VAL A 204 -1.08 10.94 -7.00
C VAL A 204 -1.93 10.61 -5.78
N ILE A 205 -1.65 11.25 -4.64
CA ILE A 205 -2.42 11.08 -3.40
C ILE A 205 -3.87 11.52 -3.61
N ALA A 206 -4.08 12.69 -4.25
CA ALA A 206 -5.40 13.21 -4.59
C ALA A 206 -6.21 12.21 -5.44
N LYS A 207 -5.58 11.63 -6.47
CA LYS A 207 -6.21 10.62 -7.33
C LYS A 207 -6.61 9.38 -6.52
N GLN A 208 -5.72 8.86 -5.69
CA GLN A 208 -5.99 7.67 -4.86
C GLN A 208 -7.15 7.89 -3.88
N LEU A 209 -7.26 9.09 -3.31
CA LEU A 209 -8.38 9.46 -2.44
C LEU A 209 -9.71 9.53 -3.21
N LEU A 210 -9.71 10.05 -4.44
CA LEU A 210 -10.90 10.09 -5.31
C LEU A 210 -11.32 8.68 -5.75
N ASP A 211 -10.36 7.80 -6.00
CA ASP A 211 -10.63 6.42 -6.39
C ASP A 211 -11.18 5.61 -5.21
N ALA A 212 -10.65 5.82 -4.00
CA ALA A 212 -11.21 5.27 -2.77
C ALA A 212 -12.66 5.75 -2.56
N GLN A 213 -12.94 7.04 -2.78
CA GLN A 213 -14.30 7.58 -2.70
C GLN A 213 -15.24 6.96 -3.74
N SER A 214 -14.74 6.72 -4.95
CA SER A 214 -15.48 6.06 -6.01
C SER A 214 -15.80 4.61 -5.65
N LEU A 215 -14.85 3.88 -5.07
CA LEU A 215 -15.07 2.53 -4.55
C LEU A 215 -16.13 2.52 -3.44
N PHE A 216 -16.06 3.45 -2.47
CA PHE A 216 -17.01 3.51 -1.35
C PHE A 216 -18.44 3.71 -1.84
N ASN A 217 -18.61 4.56 -2.86
CA ASN A 217 -19.90 4.77 -3.51
C ASN A 217 -20.36 3.52 -4.27
N LEU A 218 -19.44 2.81 -4.93
CA LEU A 218 -19.72 1.60 -5.69
C LEU A 218 -20.16 0.43 -4.80
N ILE A 219 -19.52 0.24 -3.65
CA ILE A 219 -19.85 -0.86 -2.71
C ILE A 219 -20.94 -0.48 -1.71
N GLY A 220 -21.42 0.76 -1.74
CA GLY A 220 -22.53 1.22 -0.90
C GLY A 220 -22.15 1.32 0.58
N CYS A 221 -20.96 1.85 0.89
CA CYS A 221 -20.50 2.06 2.27
C CYS A 221 -21.52 2.84 3.11
N CYS A 222 -21.63 2.48 4.39
CA CYS A 222 -22.50 3.20 5.32
C CYS A 222 -21.99 4.61 5.61
N GLU A 223 -22.87 5.47 6.14
CA GLU A 223 -22.56 6.87 6.42
C GLU A 223 -21.31 7.02 7.31
N GLN A 224 -21.14 6.18 8.32
CA GLN A 224 -19.96 6.21 9.19
C GLN A 224 -18.66 6.00 8.42
N GLN A 225 -18.61 5.03 7.50
CA GLN A 225 -17.43 4.77 6.67
C GLN A 225 -17.16 5.94 5.72
N GLN A 226 -18.21 6.55 5.16
CA GLN A 226 -18.09 7.72 4.30
C GLN A 226 -17.52 8.92 5.07
N ILE A 227 -17.97 9.15 6.31
CA ILE A 227 -17.43 10.18 7.20
C ILE A 227 -15.94 9.95 7.47
N GLN A 228 -15.54 8.72 7.80
CA GLN A 228 -14.13 8.40 8.06
C GLN A 228 -13.24 8.66 6.84
N LEU A 229 -13.70 8.31 5.63
CA LEU A 229 -12.96 8.63 4.41
C LEU A 229 -12.91 10.15 4.18
N ALA A 230 -14.00 10.86 4.43
CA ALA A 230 -14.06 12.31 4.31
C ALA A 230 -13.08 13.01 5.28
N GLU A 231 -12.87 12.49 6.48
CA GLU A 231 -11.86 12.98 7.42
C GLU A 231 -10.44 12.85 6.85
N VAL A 232 -10.10 11.71 6.24
CA VAL A 232 -8.79 11.52 5.57
C VAL A 232 -8.63 12.47 4.39
N ILE A 233 -9.69 12.66 3.59
CA ILE A 233 -9.69 13.61 2.48
C ILE A 233 -9.52 15.04 2.98
N GLN A 234 -10.20 15.41 4.06
CA GLN A 234 -10.13 16.75 4.64
C GLN A 234 -8.75 17.02 5.24
N PHE A 235 -8.15 16.05 5.92
CA PHE A 235 -6.77 16.12 6.37
C PHE A 235 -5.82 16.47 5.23
N PHE A 236 -5.92 15.76 4.11
CA PHE A 236 -5.08 16.03 2.95
C PHE A 236 -5.32 17.42 2.35
N LYS A 237 -6.59 17.85 2.24
CA LYS A 237 -6.94 19.18 1.73
C LYS A 237 -6.36 20.32 2.56
N VAL A 238 -6.46 20.24 3.89
CA VAL A 238 -5.94 21.26 4.82
C VAL A 238 -4.42 21.42 4.68
N ILE A 239 -3.70 20.39 4.25
CA ILE A 239 -2.25 20.45 4.07
C ILE A 239 -1.85 21.08 2.72
N LEU A 240 -2.78 21.08 1.75
CA LEU A 240 -2.54 21.72 0.44
C LEU A 240 -2.87 23.22 0.44
N GLU A 241 -3.65 23.70 1.41
CA GLU A 241 -3.99 25.12 1.61
C GLU A 241 -2.89 25.88 2.38
#